data_AF-A0A2D3W4P0-F1
#
_entry.id   AF-A0A2D3W4P0-F1
#
_cell.length_a   1.000
_cell.length_b   1.000
_cell.length_c   1.000
_cell.angle_alpha   90.00
_cell.angle_beta   90.00
_cell.angle_gamma   90.00
#
_symmetry.space_group_name_H-M   'P 1'
#
loop_
_entity.id
_entity.type
_entity.pdbx_description
1 polymer ?
#
loop_
_entity_poly.entity_id
_entity_poly.type
_entity_poly.pdbx_seq_one_letter_code
_entity_poly.pdbx_strand_id
1 'polypeptide(L)'
;MKETQALNLLDIPRSTFKEWSNPSHRKHKLYLLLKHIDVKYAESCIAKKVPKKIMVILNRNIKQEERFSDHEIFKLFSKKSYAKLTSRERVAFAKIVRECEENDLNELFNEDVVSKESFLHLLGASPLGLFFALSDDMHSRTHHV
;
A
#
# COMPACT_ATOMS: atom_id res chain seq x y z
N MET A 1 21.29 -2.45 -12.23
CA MET A 1 20.29 -3.52 -11.93
C MET A 1 20.07 -4.41 -13.17
N LYS A 2 19.74 -5.72 -13.02
CA LYS A 2 19.42 -6.59 -14.17
C LYS A 2 18.08 -6.19 -14.80
N GLU A 3 17.94 -6.39 -16.12
CA GLU A 3 16.71 -6.05 -16.85
C GLU A 3 15.45 -6.66 -16.21
N THR A 4 15.49 -7.95 -15.86
CA THR A 4 14.37 -8.66 -15.21
C THR A 4 13.96 -8.05 -13.87
N GLN A 5 14.91 -7.52 -13.11
CA GLN A 5 14.64 -6.83 -11.83
C GLN A 5 13.98 -5.48 -12.08
N ALA A 6 14.40 -4.74 -13.09
CA ALA A 6 13.78 -3.46 -13.48
C ALA A 6 12.32 -3.64 -13.94
N LEU A 7 12.05 -4.69 -14.71
CA LEU A 7 10.70 -5.02 -15.18
C LEU A 7 9.76 -5.35 -14.03
N ASN A 8 10.22 -6.19 -13.08
CA ASN A 8 9.44 -6.55 -11.90
C ASN A 8 9.22 -5.36 -10.96
N LEU A 9 10.25 -4.52 -10.78
CA LEU A 9 10.19 -3.36 -9.89
C LEU A 9 9.21 -2.30 -10.37
N LEU A 10 9.11 -2.11 -11.69
CA LEU A 10 8.27 -1.08 -12.31
C LEU A 10 6.93 -1.62 -12.81
N ASP A 11 6.73 -2.94 -12.75
CA ASP A 11 5.55 -3.63 -13.30
C ASP A 11 5.26 -3.24 -14.76
N ILE A 12 6.29 -3.31 -15.62
CA ILE A 12 6.19 -2.96 -17.05
C ILE A 12 6.58 -4.13 -17.98
N PRO A 13 6.00 -4.19 -19.19
CA PRO A 13 6.41 -5.15 -20.22
C PRO A 13 7.86 -4.93 -20.70
N ARG A 14 8.50 -6.01 -21.14
CA ARG A 14 9.85 -5.97 -21.74
C ARG A 14 9.92 -5.07 -22.98
N SER A 15 8.86 -5.05 -23.80
CA SER A 15 8.75 -4.18 -24.97
C SER A 15 8.83 -2.71 -24.58
N THR A 16 8.07 -2.30 -23.56
CA THR A 16 8.08 -0.94 -23.02
C THR A 16 9.47 -0.54 -22.51
N PHE A 17 10.17 -1.43 -21.80
CA PHE A 17 11.53 -1.14 -21.34
C PHE A 17 12.53 -1.02 -22.49
N LYS A 18 12.36 -1.83 -23.55
CA LYS A 18 13.17 -1.74 -24.78
C LYS A 18 12.91 -0.44 -25.53
N GLU A 19 11.68 0.04 -25.60
CA GLU A 19 11.36 1.35 -26.19
C GLU A 19 12.09 2.49 -25.48
N TRP A 20 12.23 2.41 -24.15
CA TRP A 20 12.96 3.42 -23.38
C TRP A 20 14.47 3.41 -23.67
N SER A 21 15.02 2.34 -24.25
CA SER A 21 16.43 2.31 -24.66
C SER A 21 16.74 3.26 -25.82
N ASN A 22 15.73 3.71 -26.57
CA ASN A 22 15.91 4.65 -27.67
C ASN A 22 16.26 6.05 -27.12
N PRO A 23 17.38 6.68 -27.56
CA PRO A 23 17.77 8.02 -27.12
C PRO A 23 16.72 9.11 -27.33
N SER A 24 15.85 8.98 -28.34
CA SER A 24 14.78 9.94 -28.60
C SER A 24 13.55 9.76 -27.70
N HIS A 25 13.49 8.68 -26.93
CA HIS A 25 12.36 8.39 -26.05
C HIS A 25 12.40 9.26 -24.78
N ARG A 26 11.25 9.80 -24.37
CA ARG A 26 11.15 10.71 -23.20
C ARG A 26 11.68 10.08 -21.90
N LYS A 27 11.57 8.76 -21.76
CA LYS A 27 12.04 7.98 -20.60
C LYS A 27 13.47 7.41 -20.74
N HIS A 28 14.24 7.82 -21.75
CA HIS A 28 15.61 7.33 -21.97
C HIS A 28 16.54 7.57 -20.79
N LYS A 29 16.45 8.76 -20.16
CA LYS A 29 17.23 9.07 -18.95
C LYS A 29 16.92 8.10 -17.80
N LEU A 30 15.64 7.75 -17.62
CA LEU A 30 15.22 6.77 -16.61
C LEU A 30 15.75 5.36 -16.94
N TYR A 31 15.72 4.96 -18.22
CA TYR A 31 16.32 3.70 -18.66
C TYR A 31 17.81 3.60 -18.31
N LEU A 32 18.58 4.68 -18.59
CA LEU A 32 20.00 4.74 -18.23
C LEU A 32 20.21 4.67 -16.71
N LEU A 33 19.41 5.39 -15.93
CA LEU A 33 19.45 5.34 -14.47
C LEU A 33 19.20 3.91 -13.95
N LEU A 34 18.14 3.25 -14.43
CA LEU A 34 17.79 1.88 -14.02
C LEU A 34 18.88 0.85 -14.37
N LYS A 35 19.65 1.09 -15.43
CA LYS A 35 20.80 0.24 -15.79
C LYS A 35 21.90 0.28 -14.72
N HIS A 36 22.18 1.47 -14.17
CA HIS A 36 23.32 1.72 -13.30
C HIS A 36 22.98 1.71 -11.81
N ILE A 37 21.70 1.84 -11.45
CA ILE A 37 21.26 1.85 -10.06
C ILE A 37 21.38 0.46 -9.42
N ASP A 38 21.72 0.44 -8.14
CA ASP A 38 21.62 -0.76 -7.31
C ASP A 38 20.14 -1.13 -7.08
N VAL A 39 19.85 -2.43 -7.08
CA VAL A 39 18.47 -2.94 -6.95
C VAL A 39 17.89 -2.56 -5.59
N LYS A 40 18.65 -2.74 -4.51
CA LYS A 40 18.17 -2.47 -3.15
C LYS A 40 17.94 -0.98 -2.95
N TYR A 41 18.79 -0.13 -3.55
CA TYR A 41 18.62 1.31 -3.52
C TYR A 41 17.42 1.77 -4.36
N ALA A 42 17.21 1.19 -5.54
CA ALA A 42 16.02 1.48 -6.36
C ALA A 42 14.73 1.03 -5.66
N GLU A 43 14.77 -0.17 -5.07
CA GLU A 43 13.70 -0.68 -4.21
C GLU A 43 13.46 0.25 -3.03
N SER A 44 14.48 0.76 -2.34
CA SER A 44 14.26 1.67 -1.20
C SER A 44 13.71 3.04 -1.60
N CYS A 45 13.94 3.48 -2.84
CA CYS A 45 13.36 4.73 -3.37
C CYS A 45 11.90 4.56 -3.80
N ILE A 46 11.47 3.33 -4.12
CA ILE A 46 10.11 3.02 -4.59
C ILE A 46 9.26 2.43 -3.47
N ALA A 47 9.89 1.70 -2.55
CA ALA A 47 9.30 1.15 -1.35
C ALA A 47 9.04 2.31 -0.39
N LYS A 48 7.85 2.89 -0.58
CA LYS A 48 7.15 3.58 0.48
C LYS A 48 7.13 2.66 1.72
N LYS A 49 7.16 3.25 2.91
CA LYS A 49 7.17 2.49 4.15
C LYS A 49 5.85 2.68 4.88
N VAL A 50 5.32 1.59 5.40
CA VAL A 50 4.16 1.68 6.26
C VAL A 50 4.60 2.30 7.59
N PRO A 51 3.84 3.25 8.16
CA PRO A 51 4.14 3.80 9.48
C PRO A 51 4.43 2.71 10.51
N LYS A 52 5.50 2.91 11.29
CA LYS A 52 6.01 1.88 12.22
C LYS A 52 4.95 1.42 13.21
N LYS A 53 4.12 2.34 13.71
CA LYS A 53 3.03 2.05 14.65
C LYS A 53 2.03 1.05 14.05
N ILE A 54 1.67 1.23 12.78
CA ILE A 54 0.74 0.35 12.06
C ILE A 54 1.37 -1.02 11.81
N MET A 55 2.66 -1.07 11.45
CA MET A 55 3.37 -2.34 11.34
C MET A 55 3.45 -3.11 12.66
N VAL A 56 3.55 -2.41 13.79
CA VAL A 56 3.48 -3.02 15.13
C VAL A 56 2.08 -3.58 15.41
N ILE A 57 1.02 -2.83 15.12
CA ILE A 57 -0.38 -3.27 15.27
C ILE A 57 -0.65 -4.54 14.44
N LEU A 58 -0.28 -4.48 13.15
CA LEU A 58 -0.45 -5.59 12.22
C LEU A 58 0.24 -6.86 12.70
N ASN A 59 1.50 -6.74 13.13
CA ASN A 59 2.36 -7.86 13.52
C ASN A 59 2.27 -8.26 14.99
N ARG A 60 1.41 -7.60 15.77
CA ARG A 60 1.17 -7.96 17.17
C ARG A 60 0.62 -9.38 17.24
N ASN A 61 1.27 -10.21 18.06
CA ASN A 61 0.95 -11.62 18.32
C ASN A 61 1.05 -12.54 17.09
N ILE A 62 1.83 -12.17 16.07
CA ILE A 62 2.09 -12.99 14.89
C ILE A 62 3.53 -13.54 14.95
N LYS A 63 3.69 -14.82 14.58
CA LYS A 63 5.00 -15.47 14.46
C LYS A 63 5.89 -14.76 13.46
N GLN A 64 7.20 -14.85 13.61
CA GLN A 64 8.12 -14.11 12.75
C GLN A 64 7.98 -14.49 11.28
N GLU A 65 7.74 -15.77 10.97
CA GLU A 65 7.56 -16.25 9.58
C GLU A 65 6.29 -15.72 8.91
N GLU A 66 5.30 -15.31 9.71
CA GLU A 66 3.98 -14.90 9.24
C GLU A 66 3.77 -13.38 9.31
N ARG A 67 4.80 -12.60 9.66
CA ARG A 67 4.68 -11.14 9.76
C ARG A 67 4.36 -10.51 8.42
N PHE A 68 3.50 -9.51 8.44
CA PHE A 68 3.26 -8.61 7.34
C PHE A 68 4.53 -7.79 7.06
N SER A 69 4.82 -7.63 5.79
CA SER A 69 5.84 -6.75 5.23
C SER A 69 5.24 -5.48 4.65
N ASP A 70 6.04 -4.42 4.51
CA ASP A 70 5.60 -3.17 3.85
C ASP A 70 4.96 -3.47 2.49
N HIS A 71 5.65 -4.27 1.66
CA HIS A 71 5.20 -4.63 0.31
C HIS A 71 3.81 -5.27 0.29
N GLU A 72 3.50 -6.15 1.25
CA GLU A 72 2.16 -6.75 1.35
C GLU A 72 1.07 -5.71 1.60
N ILE A 73 1.35 -4.70 2.44
CA ILE A 73 0.40 -3.63 2.76
C ILE A 73 0.21 -2.70 1.57
N PHE A 74 1.28 -2.35 0.85
CA PHE A 74 1.16 -1.60 -0.41
C PHE A 74 0.33 -2.36 -1.45
N LYS A 75 0.59 -3.66 -1.60
CA LYS A 75 -0.15 -4.51 -2.54
C LYS A 75 -1.62 -4.65 -2.18
N LEU A 76 -1.95 -4.64 -0.89
CA LEU A 76 -3.32 -4.58 -0.42
C LEU A 76 -4.01 -3.30 -0.88
N PHE A 77 -3.39 -2.14 -0.70
CA PHE A 77 -4.00 -0.85 -1.05
C PHE A 77 -3.97 -0.52 -2.54
N SER A 78 -3.12 -1.19 -3.34
CA SER A 78 -3.14 -1.07 -4.80
C SER A 78 -4.34 -1.78 -5.46
N LYS A 79 -5.06 -2.62 -4.71
CA LYS A 79 -6.24 -3.34 -5.21
C LYS A 79 -7.49 -2.46 -5.17
N LYS A 80 -8.16 -2.38 -6.31
CA LYS A 80 -9.37 -1.54 -6.50
C LYS A 80 -10.62 -2.05 -5.77
N SER A 81 -10.62 -3.25 -5.18
CA SER A 81 -11.83 -3.83 -4.60
C SER A 81 -11.52 -4.80 -3.48
N TYR A 82 -12.31 -4.73 -2.40
CA TYR A 82 -12.22 -5.62 -1.24
C TYR A 82 -12.40 -7.10 -1.62
N ALA A 83 -13.26 -7.40 -2.61
CA ALA A 83 -13.47 -8.76 -3.08
C ALA A 83 -12.20 -9.41 -3.68
N LYS A 84 -11.29 -8.59 -4.23
CA LYS A 84 -10.01 -9.03 -4.82
C LYS A 84 -8.90 -9.22 -3.77
N LEU A 85 -9.17 -8.90 -2.50
CA LEU A 85 -8.25 -9.18 -1.41
C LEU A 85 -8.28 -10.68 -1.09
N THR A 86 -7.10 -11.25 -0.87
CA THR A 86 -6.90 -12.58 -0.28
C THR A 86 -7.35 -12.57 1.19
N SER A 87 -7.55 -13.75 1.78
CA SER A 87 -7.93 -13.85 3.20
C SER A 87 -6.93 -13.13 4.12
N ARG A 88 -5.62 -13.23 3.82
CA ARG A 88 -4.55 -12.58 4.59
C ARG A 88 -4.59 -11.06 4.48
N GLU A 89 -4.80 -10.52 3.28
CA GLU A 89 -4.98 -9.08 3.06
C GLU A 89 -6.25 -8.56 3.75
N ARG A 90 -7.37 -9.31 3.68
CA ARG A 90 -8.61 -8.94 4.40
C ARG A 90 -8.39 -8.84 5.91
N VAL A 91 -7.60 -9.74 6.49
CA VAL A 91 -7.23 -9.69 7.92
C VAL A 91 -6.41 -8.44 8.23
N ALA A 92 -5.40 -8.12 7.40
CA ALA A 92 -4.62 -6.90 7.57
C ALA A 92 -5.50 -5.64 7.50
N PHE A 93 -6.37 -5.55 6.48
CA PHE A 93 -7.30 -4.44 6.32
C PHE A 93 -8.23 -4.32 7.54
N ALA A 94 -8.79 -5.44 8.00
CA ALA A 94 -9.67 -5.44 9.16
C ALA A 94 -8.98 -4.98 10.45
N LYS A 95 -7.73 -5.40 10.67
CA LYS A 95 -6.92 -4.90 11.78
C LYS A 95 -6.70 -3.39 11.67
N ILE A 96 -6.32 -2.89 10.50
CA ILE A 96 -6.10 -1.45 10.30
C ILE A 96 -7.37 -0.66 10.62
N VAL A 97 -8.52 -1.06 10.04
CA VAL A 97 -9.80 -0.37 10.26
C VAL A 97 -10.26 -0.41 11.73
N ARG A 98 -9.98 -1.48 12.46
CA ARG A 98 -10.47 -1.68 13.83
C ARG A 98 -9.56 -1.14 14.92
N GLU A 99 -8.24 -1.14 14.69
CA GLU A 99 -7.24 -0.87 15.72
C GLU A 99 -6.44 0.41 15.49
N CYS A 100 -6.44 0.98 14.28
CA CYS A 100 -5.77 2.25 14.01
C CYS A 100 -6.68 3.43 14.37
N GLU A 101 -6.11 4.42 15.05
CA GLU A 101 -6.78 5.69 15.33
C GLU A 101 -6.75 6.61 14.09
N GLU A 102 -7.54 7.69 14.10
CA GLU A 102 -7.57 8.66 12.99
C GLU A 102 -6.17 9.22 12.67
N ASN A 103 -5.36 9.50 13.70
CA ASN A 103 -3.98 9.96 13.54
C ASN A 103 -3.11 8.93 12.80
N ASP A 104 -3.30 7.64 13.08
CA ASP A 104 -2.55 6.56 12.42
C ASP A 104 -2.97 6.45 10.94
N LEU A 105 -4.27 6.57 10.66
CA LEU A 105 -4.77 6.59 9.28
C LEU A 105 -4.25 7.81 8.51
N ASN A 106 -4.17 8.97 9.16
CA ASN A 106 -3.58 10.17 8.56
C ASN A 106 -2.10 9.98 8.22
N GLU A 107 -1.33 9.28 9.06
CA GLU A 107 0.06 8.91 8.72
C GLU A 107 0.14 7.99 7.48
N LEU A 108 -0.79 7.04 7.29
CA LEU A 108 -0.84 6.23 6.06
C LEU A 108 -1.03 7.09 4.82
N PHE A 109 -1.88 8.12 4.92
CA PHE A 109 -2.17 8.99 3.79
C PHE A 109 -1.00 9.93 3.51
N ASN A 110 -0.36 10.47 4.55
CA ASN A 110 0.78 11.38 4.43
C ASN A 110 2.04 10.70 3.88
N GLU A 111 2.27 9.42 4.21
CA GLU A 111 3.36 8.60 3.66
C GLU A 111 3.01 8.00 2.28
N ASP A 112 1.92 8.47 1.66
CA ASP A 112 1.36 8.01 0.40
C ASP A 112 1.18 6.47 0.31
N VAL A 113 0.94 5.80 1.45
CA VAL A 113 0.72 4.35 1.49
C VAL A 113 -0.55 3.97 0.75
N VAL A 114 -1.57 4.80 0.93
CA VAL A 114 -2.86 4.72 0.25
C VAL A 114 -3.44 6.11 0.18
N SER A 115 -4.19 6.43 -0.89
CA SER A 115 -4.95 7.68 -0.92
C SER A 115 -6.20 7.56 -0.04
N LYS A 116 -6.68 8.67 0.51
CA LYS A 116 -7.92 8.69 1.30
C LYS A 116 -9.10 8.11 0.52
N GLU A 117 -9.24 8.45 -0.76
CA GLU A 117 -10.31 7.92 -1.61
C GLU A 117 -10.19 6.40 -1.82
N SER A 118 -8.97 5.90 -2.05
CA SER A 118 -8.74 4.47 -2.28
C SER A 118 -9.03 3.67 -1.01
N PHE A 119 -8.66 4.20 0.15
CA PHE A 119 -8.98 3.60 1.45
C PHE A 119 -10.49 3.57 1.68
N LEU A 120 -11.18 4.70 1.47
CA LEU A 120 -12.64 4.78 1.64
C LEU A 120 -13.40 3.88 0.65
N HIS A 121 -12.91 3.75 -0.58
CA HIS A 121 -13.49 2.84 -1.56
C HIS A 121 -13.35 1.37 -1.12
N LEU A 122 -12.18 0.98 -0.60
CA LEU A 122 -11.99 -0.35 0.01
C LEU A 122 -12.89 -0.56 1.22
N LEU A 123 -13.03 0.45 2.09
CA LEU A 123 -13.86 0.40 3.29
C LEU A 123 -15.35 0.25 2.94
N GLY A 124 -15.87 1.07 2.03
CA GLY A 124 -17.26 1.02 1.59
C GLY A 124 -17.63 -0.27 0.85
N ALA A 125 -16.67 -0.90 0.16
CA ALA A 125 -16.84 -2.21 -0.45
C ALA A 125 -16.63 -3.38 0.52
N SER A 126 -16.27 -3.12 1.77
CA SER A 126 -16.03 -4.13 2.81
C SER A 126 -17.24 -4.26 3.74
N PRO A 127 -17.43 -5.42 4.39
CA PRO A 127 -18.43 -5.56 5.44
C PRO A 127 -18.14 -4.68 6.67
N LEU A 128 -16.96 -4.05 6.76
CA LEU A 128 -16.56 -3.17 7.86
C LEU A 128 -17.09 -1.75 7.69
N GLY A 129 -17.42 -1.32 6.47
CA GLY A 129 -17.95 0.02 6.21
C GLY A 129 -19.25 0.28 6.97
N LEU A 130 -20.08 -0.76 7.15
CA LEU A 130 -21.29 -0.69 7.98
C LEU A 130 -20.97 -0.40 9.45
N PHE A 131 -19.93 -1.04 10.00
CA PHE A 131 -19.52 -0.84 11.40
C PHE A 131 -18.90 0.53 11.65
N PHE A 132 -18.16 1.05 10.67
CA PHE A 132 -17.55 2.38 10.77
C PHE A 132 -18.62 3.48 10.77
N ALA A 133 -19.59 3.41 9.85
CA ALA A 133 -20.70 4.36 9.78
C ALA A 133 -21.58 4.34 11.03
N LEU A 134 -21.84 3.16 11.61
CA LEU A 134 -22.61 3.03 12.85
C LEU A 134 -21.84 3.60 14.07
N SER A 135 -20.51 3.56 14.05
CA SER A 135 -19.68 4.07 15.15
C SER A 135 -19.61 5.60 15.17
N ASP A 136 -19.52 6.25 14.00
CA ASP A 136 -19.62 7.71 13.88
C ASP A 136 -21.00 8.24 14.33
N ASP A 137 -22.07 7.52 13.98
CA ASP A 137 -23.44 7.90 14.35
C ASP A 137 -23.69 7.73 15.86
N MET A 138 -23.03 6.76 16.51
CA MET A 138 -23.08 6.62 17.98
C MET A 138 -22.29 7.70 18.71
N HIS A 139 -21.12 8.13 18.21
CA HIS A 139 -20.35 9.23 18.83
C HIS A 139 -21.01 10.60 18.64
N SER A 140 -21.76 10.78 17.55
CA SER A 140 -22.51 12.02 17.29
C SER A 140 -23.72 12.17 18.24
N ARG A 141 -24.28 11.07 18.75
CA ARG A 141 -25.41 11.08 19.68
C ARG A 141 -25.03 11.29 21.15
N THR A 142 -23.78 11.09 21.53
CA THR A 142 -23.33 11.27 22.93
C THR A 142 -22.99 12.72 23.30
N HIS A 143 -23.06 13.67 22.37
CA HIS A 143 -22.82 15.10 22.63
C HIS A 143 -24.09 15.96 22.78
N HIS A 144 -25.28 15.34 22.81
CA HIS A 144 -26.54 16.01 23.12
C HIS A 144 -27.21 15.38 24.34
N VAL A 145 -26.64 15.61 25.53
CA VAL A 145 -27.37 15.55 26.82
C VAL A 145 -26.85 16.66 27.72
#